data_AF-A0A2V8UWA1-F1
#
_entry.id   AF-A0A2V8UWA1-F1
#
_cell.length_a   1.000
_cell.length_b   1.000
_cell.length_c   1.000
_cell.angle_alpha   90.00
_cell.angle_beta   90.00
_cell.angle_gamma   90.00
#
_symmetry.space_group_name_H-M   'P 1'
#
loop_
_entity.id
_entity.type
_entity.pdbx_description
1 polymer ?
#
loop_
_entity_poly.entity_id
_entity_poly.type
_entity_poly.pdbx_seq_one_letter_code
_entity_poly.pdbx_strand_id
1 'polypeptide(L)'
;MSSRSTRVRPTIVLWLLSASVPFAQVIAPGQPVPRTASPPVVFVNGYQNDCGNSSFATTFGIADQVLHTNGNVSLYFDNCTVSGKSSIERLGAALDAFLTALIYEDGSPVDVVDVVAHSMGGLIVRSYLSGKQEQDGAFLPPAGTHIRKIVFLATPHFGSGVAALGLGTNTQLDQLSSGSHFLFGLATWNDNTDDLRGVDAATLIGNGGTGRATTQGFDDGVVALTAASLGFYQAGRTRIVPMCHVDGGGLISLAGFCDFHAKGIAKIRSATDDNARFMVSFLNGTADWQTIGESAEQNKFLSVDGGLYVRPFTAAGAPQKLNSVVARISGGTAKTLNMSNDEIAYTDMFQAGQAALTVNAASGTLTRTVTVPAGAVQAFLVKPGPNISRVQPAAAAVFPFSFAPRMVIAIYGEALAQATDQARSLPLPSMLSDAQVMLSGSPLGLLYVSPIQINALLPDNTAPGLVKFTVQNSSGTSNVNIMLEAAQPAIFTVDQSGTGTAAAINARNGLLVTRDNPLRPNDYMELFLTGLGSTTHRQGLDFANQVPTVNIGGTDCPVTYAGAAPGFVGLDQINCKVPAGLAANTSAAVVVSSGARTSNMATIAVE
;
A
#
# COMPACT_ATOMS: atom_id res chain seq x y z
N MET A 1 45.08 -45.99 -65.89
CA MET A 1 44.17 -47.13 -66.12
C MET A 1 43.72 -47.66 -64.76
N SER A 2 42.39 -47.73 -64.52
CA SER A 2 41.60 -48.59 -63.60
C SER A 2 42.25 -49.07 -62.26
N SER A 3 41.62 -49.10 -61.08
CA SER A 3 40.20 -49.37 -60.77
C SER A 3 39.85 -49.14 -59.28
N ARG A 4 38.55 -48.97 -59.03
CA ARG A 4 37.74 -49.25 -57.80
C ARG A 4 37.95 -48.40 -56.54
N SER A 5 36.94 -47.56 -56.25
CA SER A 5 36.68 -46.92 -54.96
C SER A 5 35.41 -47.53 -54.32
N THR A 6 35.55 -48.00 -53.08
CA THR A 6 34.51 -48.57 -52.21
C THR A 6 33.78 -47.46 -51.45
N ARG A 7 32.44 -47.41 -51.56
CA ARG A 7 31.58 -46.52 -50.75
C ARG A 7 31.42 -47.06 -49.33
N VAL A 8 31.82 -46.26 -48.33
CA VAL A 8 31.48 -46.44 -46.91
C VAL A 8 30.19 -45.66 -46.61
N ARG A 9 29.20 -46.31 -46.00
CA ARG A 9 27.98 -45.65 -45.49
C ARG A 9 28.29 -44.98 -44.14
N PRO A 10 27.84 -43.74 -43.86
CA PRO A 10 27.97 -43.17 -42.54
C PRO A 10 26.87 -43.73 -41.63
N THR A 11 27.28 -44.31 -40.51
CA THR A 11 26.42 -44.70 -39.40
C THR A 11 25.86 -43.44 -38.76
N ILE A 12 24.54 -43.25 -38.82
CA ILE A 12 23.84 -42.19 -38.10
C ILE A 12 23.90 -42.54 -36.61
N VAL A 13 24.73 -41.82 -35.87
CA VAL A 13 24.72 -41.85 -34.40
C VAL A 13 23.50 -41.06 -33.96
N LEU A 14 22.47 -41.79 -33.53
CA LEU A 14 21.27 -41.22 -32.92
C LEU A 14 21.67 -40.67 -31.55
N TRP A 15 21.86 -39.35 -31.45
CA TRP A 15 21.93 -38.68 -30.16
C TRP A 15 20.56 -38.82 -29.49
N LEU A 16 20.47 -39.72 -28.52
CA LEU A 16 19.44 -39.70 -27.50
C LEU A 16 19.60 -38.38 -26.74
N LEU A 17 18.85 -37.36 -27.15
CA LEU A 17 18.49 -36.25 -26.28
C LEU A 17 17.74 -36.86 -25.09
N SER A 18 18.46 -37.12 -24.01
CA SER A 18 17.84 -37.28 -22.71
C SER A 18 17.07 -35.98 -22.45
N ALA A 19 15.75 -36.04 -22.60
CA ALA A 19 14.86 -35.04 -22.01
C ALA A 19 15.02 -35.17 -20.49
N SER A 20 16.05 -34.52 -19.95
CA SER A 20 16.13 -34.21 -18.54
C SER A 20 14.89 -33.40 -18.24
N VAL A 21 13.98 -33.98 -17.46
CA VAL A 21 12.91 -33.24 -16.79
C VAL A 21 13.58 -32.01 -16.16
N PRO A 22 13.19 -30.77 -16.49
CA PRO A 22 13.82 -29.63 -15.88
C PRO A 22 13.48 -29.71 -14.39
N PHE A 23 14.49 -29.96 -13.56
CA PHE A 23 14.37 -29.68 -12.14
C PHE A 23 13.98 -28.21 -12.02
N ALA A 24 13.03 -27.88 -11.13
CA ALA A 24 12.66 -26.50 -10.89
C ALA A 24 13.93 -25.70 -10.58
N GLN A 25 14.17 -24.67 -11.38
CA GLN A 25 15.30 -23.78 -11.24
C GLN A 25 14.80 -22.36 -11.35
N VAL A 26 15.24 -21.50 -10.44
CA VAL A 26 15.05 -20.06 -10.53
C VAL A 26 15.59 -19.57 -11.87
N ILE A 27 14.77 -18.83 -12.62
CA ILE A 27 15.20 -18.23 -13.88
C ILE A 27 16.26 -17.18 -13.57
N ALA A 28 17.43 -17.35 -14.19
CA ALA A 28 18.56 -16.44 -13.98
C ALA A 28 18.21 -15.04 -14.48
N PRO A 29 18.68 -13.96 -13.81
CA PRO A 29 18.47 -12.59 -14.27
C PRO A 29 18.88 -12.40 -15.73
N GLY A 30 18.04 -11.72 -16.51
CA GLY A 30 18.27 -11.45 -17.93
C GLY A 30 17.97 -12.60 -18.89
N GLN A 31 17.56 -13.78 -18.39
CA GLN A 31 17.02 -14.83 -19.26
C GLN A 31 15.53 -14.58 -19.54
N PRO A 32 15.02 -14.93 -20.74
CA PRO A 32 13.60 -14.83 -21.04
C PRO A 32 12.76 -15.67 -20.06
N VAL A 33 11.61 -15.13 -19.67
CA VAL A 33 10.69 -15.75 -18.72
C VAL A 33 9.69 -16.65 -19.48
N PRO A 34 9.51 -17.91 -19.09
CA PRO A 34 8.45 -18.74 -19.67
C PRO A 34 7.05 -18.19 -19.34
N ARG A 35 6.15 -18.17 -20.32
CA ARG A 35 4.76 -17.74 -20.10
C ARG A 35 3.94 -18.88 -19.48
N THR A 36 3.29 -18.60 -18.36
CA THR A 36 2.39 -19.56 -17.69
C THR A 36 1.01 -18.93 -17.48
N ALA A 37 0.08 -19.71 -16.92
CA ALA A 37 -1.25 -19.21 -16.54
C ALA A 37 -1.20 -18.22 -15.36
N SER A 38 -0.12 -18.26 -14.57
CA SER A 38 0.10 -17.39 -13.42
C SER A 38 1.22 -16.38 -13.69
N PRO A 39 1.19 -15.19 -13.07
CA PRO A 39 2.33 -14.29 -13.09
C PRO A 39 3.60 -14.96 -12.54
N PRO A 40 4.80 -14.61 -13.05
CA PRO A 40 6.05 -15.03 -12.42
C PRO A 40 6.18 -14.40 -11.03
N VAL A 41 6.86 -15.12 -10.14
CA VAL A 41 7.04 -14.72 -8.73
C VAL A 41 8.48 -14.27 -8.52
N VAL A 42 8.67 -13.01 -8.17
CA VAL A 42 9.98 -12.42 -7.87
C VAL A 42 10.25 -12.52 -6.38
N PHE A 43 11.32 -13.21 -6.01
CA PHE A 43 11.80 -13.30 -4.64
C PHE A 43 12.82 -12.20 -4.35
N VAL A 44 12.68 -11.54 -3.20
CA VAL A 44 13.54 -10.43 -2.77
C VAL A 44 14.12 -10.76 -1.39
N ASN A 45 15.44 -11.00 -1.31
CA ASN A 45 16.10 -11.34 -0.04
C ASN A 45 16.27 -10.14 0.90
N GLY A 46 16.48 -10.47 2.17
CA GLY A 46 16.77 -9.51 3.24
C GLY A 46 18.22 -9.06 3.32
N TYR A 47 18.53 -8.32 4.39
CA TYR A 47 19.87 -7.81 4.68
C TYR A 47 20.90 -8.95 4.73
N GLN A 48 22.06 -8.72 4.09
CA GLN A 48 23.20 -9.65 4.11
C GLN A 48 24.41 -8.97 4.76
N ASN A 49 24.93 -9.55 5.85
CA ASN A 49 26.16 -9.06 6.47
C ASN A 49 27.38 -9.30 5.57
N ASP A 50 27.40 -10.40 4.85
CA ASP A 50 28.35 -10.71 3.78
C ASP A 50 27.57 -11.26 2.58
N CYS A 51 27.95 -10.81 1.39
CA CYS A 51 27.32 -11.23 0.13
C CYS A 51 27.96 -12.50 -0.47
N GLY A 52 29.06 -13.00 0.09
CA GLY A 52 29.78 -14.17 -0.46
C GLY A 52 28.96 -15.47 -0.54
N ASN A 53 27.93 -15.62 0.30
CA ASN A 53 27.04 -16.79 0.34
C ASN A 53 25.56 -16.45 0.07
N SER A 54 25.27 -15.26 -0.47
CA SER A 54 23.90 -14.89 -0.84
C SER A 54 23.43 -15.79 -1.98
N SER A 55 22.28 -16.43 -1.80
CA SER A 55 21.64 -17.24 -2.84
C SER A 55 20.16 -17.40 -2.54
N PHE A 56 19.41 -17.81 -3.56
CA PHE A 56 18.00 -18.16 -3.40
C PHE A 56 17.82 -19.25 -2.34
N ALA A 57 18.54 -20.37 -2.46
CA ALA A 57 18.39 -21.52 -1.59
C ALA A 57 18.79 -21.24 -0.12
N THR A 58 19.79 -20.38 0.11
CA THR A 58 20.19 -19.98 1.47
C THR A 58 19.11 -19.14 2.16
N THR A 59 18.34 -18.35 1.41
CA THR A 59 17.27 -17.50 1.94
C THR A 59 15.91 -18.21 1.99
N PHE A 60 15.49 -18.81 0.87
CA PHE A 60 14.14 -19.31 0.63
C PHE A 60 14.03 -20.84 0.57
N GLY A 61 15.15 -21.56 0.62
CA GLY A 61 15.15 -23.02 0.57
C GLY A 61 14.61 -23.55 -0.76
N ILE A 62 13.58 -24.41 -0.72
CA ILE A 62 12.98 -25.06 -1.90
C ILE A 62 11.73 -24.35 -2.43
N ALA A 63 11.58 -23.05 -2.15
CA ALA A 63 10.37 -22.29 -2.51
C ALA A 63 10.05 -22.32 -4.01
N ASP A 64 11.08 -22.33 -4.86
CA ASP A 64 10.98 -22.45 -6.32
C ASP A 64 10.40 -23.80 -6.75
N GLN A 65 10.80 -24.89 -6.10
CA GLN A 65 10.25 -26.23 -6.34
C GLN A 65 8.77 -26.29 -5.96
N VAL A 66 8.41 -25.71 -4.80
CA VAL A 66 7.00 -25.64 -4.36
C VAL A 66 6.17 -24.84 -5.37
N LEU A 67 6.63 -23.67 -5.79
CA LEU A 67 5.91 -22.84 -6.76
C LEU A 67 5.83 -23.47 -8.16
N HIS A 68 6.90 -24.12 -8.62
CA HIS A 68 6.90 -24.83 -9.90
C HIS A 68 5.83 -25.93 -9.93
N THR A 69 5.65 -26.69 -8.84
CA THR A 69 4.57 -27.69 -8.76
C THR A 69 3.16 -27.08 -8.75
N ASN A 70 3.04 -25.78 -8.50
CA ASN A 70 1.80 -24.99 -8.57
C ASN A 70 1.67 -24.21 -9.89
N GLY A 71 2.57 -24.42 -10.85
CA GLY A 71 2.52 -23.79 -12.18
C GLY A 71 3.08 -22.38 -12.24
N ASN A 72 3.80 -21.92 -11.21
CA ASN A 72 4.46 -20.62 -11.19
C ASN A 72 5.93 -20.72 -11.61
N VAL A 73 6.44 -19.65 -12.22
CA VAL A 73 7.87 -19.44 -12.48
C VAL A 73 8.46 -18.59 -11.37
N SER A 74 9.67 -18.93 -10.90
CA SER A 74 10.37 -18.18 -9.85
C SER A 74 11.55 -17.39 -10.43
N LEU A 75 11.65 -16.13 -10.02
CA LEU A 75 12.73 -15.18 -10.30
C LEU A 75 13.35 -14.74 -8.98
N TYR A 76 14.60 -14.28 -9.01
CA TYR A 76 15.29 -13.84 -7.79
C TYR A 76 16.01 -12.50 -8.00
N PHE A 77 15.57 -11.51 -7.25
CA PHE A 77 16.29 -10.26 -7.07
C PHE A 77 17.17 -10.40 -5.82
N ASP A 78 18.45 -10.69 -6.04
CA ASP A 78 19.44 -10.69 -4.98
C ASP A 78 19.97 -9.26 -4.76
N ASN A 79 19.62 -8.66 -3.62
CA ASN A 79 20.06 -7.31 -3.29
C ASN A 79 21.59 -7.16 -3.18
N CYS A 80 22.32 -8.27 -3.03
CA CYS A 80 23.78 -8.28 -3.04
C CYS A 80 24.39 -8.04 -4.43
N THR A 81 23.61 -8.17 -5.51
CA THR A 81 24.08 -7.88 -6.87
C THR A 81 24.22 -6.38 -7.13
N VAL A 82 23.60 -5.55 -6.29
CA VAL A 82 23.74 -4.09 -6.33
C VAL A 82 25.00 -3.69 -5.57
N SER A 83 25.96 -3.10 -6.29
CA SER A 83 27.29 -2.80 -5.75
C SER A 83 27.26 -1.87 -4.53
N GLY A 84 28.19 -2.10 -3.60
CA GLY A 84 28.54 -1.16 -2.53
C GLY A 84 27.62 -1.17 -1.30
N LYS A 85 26.76 -2.19 -1.13
CA LYS A 85 25.74 -2.21 -0.06
C LYS A 85 24.96 -0.88 0.00
N SER A 86 24.44 -0.51 -1.17
CA SER A 86 23.72 0.74 -1.36
C SER A 86 22.50 0.88 -0.42
N SER A 87 22.04 2.11 -0.24
CA SER A 87 20.81 2.43 0.50
C SER A 87 19.60 1.65 -0.02
N ILE A 88 18.59 1.45 0.82
CA ILE A 88 17.36 0.73 0.45
C ILE A 88 16.62 1.45 -0.70
N GLU A 89 16.74 2.77 -0.80
CA GLU A 89 16.22 3.57 -1.92
C GLU A 89 16.85 3.17 -3.25
N ARG A 90 18.18 3.05 -3.30
CA ARG A 90 18.88 2.58 -4.50
C ARG A 90 18.55 1.14 -4.83
N LEU A 91 18.33 0.29 -3.82
CA LEU A 91 17.84 -1.07 -4.04
C LEU A 91 16.41 -1.07 -4.62
N GLY A 92 15.54 -0.16 -4.17
CA GLY A 92 14.19 0.01 -4.73
C GLY A 92 14.23 0.45 -6.18
N ALA A 93 15.11 1.40 -6.53
CA ALA A 93 15.35 1.80 -7.93
C ALA A 93 15.95 0.67 -8.77
N ALA A 94 16.82 -0.16 -8.20
CA ALA A 94 17.36 -1.33 -8.88
C ALA A 94 16.29 -2.42 -9.09
N LEU A 95 15.34 -2.58 -8.17
CA LEU A 95 14.19 -3.46 -8.33
C LEU A 95 13.27 -2.97 -9.47
N ASP A 96 13.02 -1.67 -9.58
CA ASP A 96 12.29 -1.08 -10.71
C ASP A 96 12.94 -1.42 -12.05
N ALA A 97 14.26 -1.21 -12.16
CA ALA A 97 15.03 -1.55 -13.34
C ALA A 97 15.00 -3.06 -13.65
N PHE A 98 15.06 -3.91 -12.60
CA PHE A 98 14.94 -5.35 -12.74
C PHE A 98 13.58 -5.76 -13.32
N LEU A 99 12.48 -5.25 -12.75
CA LEU A 99 11.12 -5.57 -13.21
C LEU A 99 10.88 -5.08 -14.63
N THR A 100 11.33 -3.86 -14.96
CA THR A 100 11.19 -3.26 -16.29
C THR A 100 11.96 -4.03 -17.37
N ALA A 101 13.07 -4.69 -17.01
CA ALA A 101 13.89 -5.44 -17.95
C ALA A 101 13.36 -6.86 -18.24
N LEU A 102 12.32 -7.32 -17.53
CA LEU A 102 11.78 -8.67 -17.71
C LEU A 102 11.04 -8.77 -19.05
N ILE A 103 11.40 -9.80 -19.81
CA ILE A 103 10.75 -10.17 -21.07
C ILE A 103 10.33 -11.64 -21.05
N TYR A 104 9.20 -11.96 -21.66
CA TYR A 104 8.80 -13.34 -21.91
C TYR A 104 9.62 -13.94 -23.07
N GLU A 105 9.60 -15.27 -23.21
CA GLU A 105 10.23 -16.00 -24.33
C GLU A 105 9.75 -15.55 -25.72
N ASP A 106 8.54 -15.00 -25.81
CA ASP A 106 7.97 -14.42 -27.04
C ASP A 106 8.46 -12.98 -27.33
N GLY A 107 9.29 -12.41 -26.46
CA GLY A 107 9.83 -11.06 -26.55
C GLY A 107 8.91 -9.95 -26.02
N SER A 108 7.70 -10.28 -25.54
CA SER A 108 6.81 -9.31 -24.90
C SER A 108 7.29 -8.94 -23.49
N PRO A 109 7.05 -7.70 -23.00
CA PRO A 109 7.38 -7.32 -21.64
C PRO A 109 6.56 -8.14 -20.62
N VAL A 110 7.16 -8.38 -19.44
CA VAL A 110 6.44 -8.94 -18.29
C VAL A 110 5.76 -7.79 -17.55
N ASP A 111 4.51 -7.49 -17.90
CA ASP A 111 3.78 -6.35 -17.33
C ASP A 111 3.39 -6.53 -15.86
N VAL A 112 3.24 -7.78 -15.41
CA VAL A 112 2.73 -8.14 -14.08
C VAL A 112 3.54 -9.28 -13.47
N VAL A 113 3.96 -9.10 -12.22
CA VAL A 113 4.57 -10.12 -11.37
C VAL A 113 3.84 -10.24 -10.03
N ASP A 114 4.09 -11.33 -9.31
CA ASP A 114 3.88 -11.37 -7.86
C ASP A 114 5.24 -11.29 -7.15
N VAL A 115 5.25 -10.89 -5.88
CA VAL A 115 6.48 -10.74 -5.09
C VAL A 115 6.41 -11.50 -3.78
N VAL A 116 7.52 -12.15 -3.42
CA VAL A 116 7.75 -12.71 -2.09
C VAL A 116 9.01 -12.06 -1.52
N ALA A 117 8.87 -11.33 -0.41
CA ALA A 117 9.95 -10.53 0.14
C ALA A 117 10.19 -10.85 1.61
N HIS A 118 11.46 -11.09 1.97
CA HIS A 118 11.85 -11.39 3.36
C HIS A 118 12.61 -10.22 3.98
N SER A 119 12.32 -9.91 5.25
CA SER A 119 13.10 -8.96 6.03
C SER A 119 13.23 -7.61 5.30
N MET A 120 14.45 -7.05 5.18
CA MET A 120 14.75 -5.83 4.42
C MET A 120 14.23 -5.87 2.97
N GLY A 121 14.11 -7.05 2.36
CA GLY A 121 13.56 -7.20 1.01
C GLY A 121 12.17 -6.60 0.88
N GLY A 122 11.33 -6.69 1.91
CA GLY A 122 10.02 -6.04 1.90
C GLY A 122 10.09 -4.51 1.96
N LEU A 123 11.13 -3.95 2.59
CA LEU A 123 11.39 -2.51 2.56
C LEU A 123 11.91 -2.05 1.20
N ILE A 124 12.67 -2.89 0.48
CA ILE A 124 13.05 -2.62 -0.92
C ILE A 124 11.78 -2.51 -1.78
N VAL A 125 10.83 -3.45 -1.63
CA VAL A 125 9.54 -3.42 -2.35
C VAL A 125 8.73 -2.17 -2.01
N ARG A 126 8.64 -1.78 -0.73
CA ARG A 126 7.96 -0.54 -0.33
C ARG A 126 8.66 0.71 -0.86
N SER A 127 9.99 0.71 -0.87
CA SER A 127 10.79 1.79 -1.46
C SER A 127 10.54 1.92 -2.95
N TYR A 128 10.41 0.80 -3.66
CA TYR A 128 10.03 0.75 -5.07
C TYR A 128 8.62 1.34 -5.30
N LEU A 129 7.60 0.86 -4.58
CA LEU A 129 6.21 1.28 -4.77
C LEU A 129 5.99 2.78 -4.54
N SER A 130 6.68 3.33 -3.53
CA SER A 130 6.67 4.76 -3.20
C SER A 130 7.65 5.57 -4.05
N GLY A 131 8.57 4.92 -4.76
CA GLY A 131 9.70 5.54 -5.44
C GLY A 131 10.55 6.40 -4.52
N LYS A 132 10.73 5.96 -3.27
CA LYS A 132 11.43 6.73 -2.24
C LYS A 132 12.86 7.07 -2.67
N GLN A 133 13.25 8.33 -2.45
CA GLN A 133 14.57 8.86 -2.78
C GLN A 133 15.42 9.03 -1.51
N GLU A 134 16.75 9.09 -1.67
CA GLU A 134 17.70 9.25 -0.55
C GLU A 134 17.51 10.61 0.17
N GLN A 135 16.98 11.61 -0.53
CA GLN A 135 16.58 12.87 0.07
C GLN A 135 15.33 12.67 0.95
N ASP A 136 15.38 13.16 2.19
CA ASP A 136 14.26 13.06 3.12
C ASP A 136 12.97 13.70 2.55
N GLY A 137 11.85 13.01 2.70
CA GLY A 137 10.54 13.42 2.18
C GLY A 137 10.41 13.44 0.65
N ALA A 138 11.40 12.97 -0.12
CA ALA A 138 11.34 12.94 -1.58
C ALA A 138 10.95 11.55 -2.12
N PHE A 139 10.04 11.55 -3.10
CA PHE A 139 9.42 10.36 -3.68
C PHE A 139 9.17 10.57 -5.18
N LEU A 140 9.46 9.54 -5.98
CA LEU A 140 9.24 9.48 -7.42
C LEU A 140 8.64 8.11 -7.79
N PRO A 141 7.40 7.84 -7.35
CA PRO A 141 6.78 6.54 -7.55
C PRO A 141 6.67 6.18 -9.04
N PRO A 142 6.82 4.89 -9.41
CA PRO A 142 6.63 4.45 -10.78
C PRO A 142 5.17 4.66 -11.21
N ALA A 143 4.97 4.90 -12.51
CA ALA A 143 3.64 5.15 -13.08
C ALA A 143 2.70 3.96 -12.88
N GLY A 144 3.18 2.75 -13.14
CA GLY A 144 2.54 1.48 -12.78
C GLY A 144 3.31 0.76 -11.68
N THR A 145 2.62 -0.08 -10.90
CA THR A 145 3.27 -0.84 -9.82
C THR A 145 3.94 -2.12 -10.30
N HIS A 146 3.57 -2.65 -11.47
CA HIS A 146 4.00 -3.96 -12.03
C HIS A 146 3.80 -5.19 -11.12
N ILE A 147 3.36 -5.01 -9.88
CA ILE A 147 3.16 -6.04 -8.87
C ILE A 147 1.67 -6.20 -8.62
N ARG A 148 1.17 -7.43 -8.79
CA ARG A 148 -0.21 -7.81 -8.49
C ARG A 148 -0.39 -8.19 -7.03
N LYS A 149 0.48 -9.06 -6.50
CA LYS A 149 0.43 -9.52 -5.11
C LYS A 149 1.79 -9.46 -4.41
N ILE A 150 1.77 -9.25 -3.10
CA ILE A 150 2.97 -9.29 -2.25
C ILE A 150 2.76 -10.20 -1.04
N VAL A 151 3.69 -11.13 -0.85
CA VAL A 151 3.88 -11.87 0.40
C VAL A 151 5.07 -11.28 1.14
N PHE A 152 4.83 -10.64 2.28
CA PHE A 152 5.90 -10.23 3.19
C PHE A 152 6.18 -11.33 4.21
N LEU A 153 7.45 -11.65 4.41
CA LEU A 153 7.91 -12.61 5.41
C LEU A 153 8.80 -11.86 6.41
N ALA A 154 8.27 -11.60 7.61
CA ALA A 154 8.96 -10.86 8.67
C ALA A 154 9.61 -9.54 8.21
N THR A 155 8.93 -8.76 7.38
CA THR A 155 9.44 -7.44 6.96
C THR A 155 9.38 -6.45 8.13
N PRO A 156 10.48 -5.76 8.49
CA PRO A 156 10.47 -4.73 9.53
C PRO A 156 9.86 -3.43 9.01
N HIS A 157 8.55 -3.41 8.76
CA HIS A 157 7.85 -2.25 8.20
C HIS A 157 8.05 -0.97 9.02
N PHE A 158 8.21 -1.11 10.33
CA PHE A 158 8.56 -0.03 11.26
C PHE A 158 9.83 -0.34 12.04
N GLY A 159 10.77 -0.98 11.35
CA GLY A 159 12.12 -1.16 11.83
C GLY A 159 12.28 -2.33 12.77
N SER A 160 13.48 -2.40 13.32
CA SER A 160 13.94 -3.49 14.14
C SER A 160 15.00 -2.98 15.12
N GLY A 161 15.23 -3.74 16.18
CA GLY A 161 16.31 -3.48 17.12
C GLY A 161 17.71 -3.82 16.59
N VAL A 162 17.93 -3.87 15.27
CA VAL A 162 19.17 -4.35 14.65
C VAL A 162 20.44 -3.61 15.11
N ALA A 163 20.31 -2.34 15.53
CA ALA A 163 21.40 -1.61 16.17
C ALA A 163 21.92 -2.31 17.46
N ALA A 164 21.04 -2.98 18.20
CA ALA A 164 21.38 -3.75 19.39
C ALA A 164 22.03 -5.12 19.08
N LEU A 165 22.01 -5.57 17.82
CA LEU A 165 22.60 -6.84 17.39
C LEU A 165 24.11 -6.73 17.10
N GLY A 166 24.71 -5.53 17.19
CA GLY A 166 26.15 -5.33 17.05
C GLY A 166 26.71 -5.62 15.65
N LEU A 167 25.88 -5.54 14.61
CA LEU A 167 26.22 -5.87 13.22
C LEU A 167 27.05 -4.77 12.50
N GLY A 168 27.61 -3.83 13.25
CA GLY A 168 28.32 -2.66 12.73
C GLY A 168 27.39 -1.52 12.29
N THR A 169 27.95 -0.51 11.63
CA THR A 169 27.24 0.68 11.14
C THR A 169 27.32 0.73 9.61
N ASN A 170 26.17 0.74 8.95
CA ASN A 170 26.06 1.05 7.52
C ASN A 170 24.67 1.62 7.23
N THR A 171 24.51 2.24 6.08
CA THR A 171 23.28 2.93 5.69
C THR A 171 22.05 2.02 5.75
N GLN A 172 22.14 0.74 5.36
CA GLN A 172 20.99 -0.17 5.42
C GLN A 172 20.57 -0.45 6.87
N LEU A 173 21.52 -0.65 7.79
CA LEU A 173 21.22 -0.86 9.21
C LEU A 173 20.64 0.40 9.87
N ASP A 174 21.13 1.58 9.48
CA ASP A 174 20.57 2.86 9.94
C ASP A 174 19.12 3.02 9.47
N GLN A 175 18.82 2.61 8.24
CA GLN A 175 17.49 2.65 7.67
C GLN A 175 16.55 1.59 8.27
N LEU A 176 17.07 0.41 8.62
CA LEU A 176 16.34 -0.66 9.31
C LEU A 176 16.06 -0.37 10.79
N SER A 177 16.79 0.57 11.38
CA SER A 177 16.63 0.91 12.80
C SER A 177 15.30 1.59 13.05
N SER A 178 14.59 1.17 14.11
CA SER A 178 13.34 1.82 14.48
C SER A 178 13.53 3.33 14.73
N GLY A 179 12.59 4.14 14.26
CA GLY A 179 12.66 5.61 14.27
C GLY A 179 13.54 6.21 13.17
N SER A 180 14.01 5.44 12.18
CA SER A 180 14.80 6.00 11.07
C SER A 180 13.97 6.94 10.19
N HIS A 181 14.66 7.90 9.55
CA HIS A 181 14.02 8.82 8.58
C HIS A 181 13.48 8.05 7.37
N PHE A 182 14.15 6.94 7.00
CA PHE A 182 13.70 6.07 5.93
C PHE A 182 12.30 5.50 6.22
N LEU A 183 12.14 4.88 7.39
CA LEU A 183 10.88 4.25 7.80
C LEU A 183 9.79 5.27 8.06
N PHE A 184 10.13 6.41 8.67
CA PHE A 184 9.17 7.51 8.83
C PHE A 184 8.67 8.00 7.48
N GLY A 185 9.58 8.22 6.52
CA GLY A 185 9.21 8.61 5.16
C GLY A 185 8.30 7.58 4.49
N LEU A 186 8.64 6.28 4.57
CA LEU A 186 7.76 5.22 4.07
C LEU A 186 6.41 5.18 4.79
N ALA A 187 6.33 5.53 6.07
CA ALA A 187 5.05 5.53 6.79
C ALA A 187 4.16 6.73 6.45
N THR A 188 4.67 7.75 5.77
CA THR A 188 3.96 9.02 5.55
C THR A 188 3.97 9.48 4.08
N TRP A 189 4.33 8.61 3.13
CA TRP A 189 4.63 9.04 1.76
C TRP A 189 3.39 9.42 0.93
N ASN A 190 2.22 8.83 1.23
CA ASN A 190 0.94 9.10 0.56
C ASN A 190 -0.14 9.35 1.62
N ASP A 191 -0.67 10.56 1.68
CA ASP A 191 -1.67 10.98 2.68
C ASP A 191 -1.27 10.71 4.14
N ASN A 192 0.00 10.95 4.49
CA ASN A 192 0.57 10.61 5.80
C ASN A 192 0.38 9.13 6.20
N THR A 193 0.25 8.24 5.22
CA THR A 193 0.16 6.80 5.39
C THR A 193 0.93 6.06 4.29
N ASP A 194 0.80 4.73 4.27
CA ASP A 194 1.31 3.84 3.24
C ASP A 194 0.25 2.80 2.89
N ASP A 195 -0.35 2.95 1.72
CA ASP A 195 -1.38 2.07 1.19
C ASP A 195 -0.82 1.01 0.21
N LEU A 196 0.51 0.89 0.13
CA LEU A 196 1.21 0.02 -0.80
C LEU A 196 0.76 0.19 -2.26
N ARG A 197 0.31 1.40 -2.65
CA ARG A 197 -0.28 1.71 -3.97
C ARG A 197 -1.52 0.86 -4.32
N GLY A 198 -2.12 0.20 -3.32
CA GLY A 198 -3.24 -0.72 -3.49
C GLY A 198 -2.86 -2.11 -4.02
N VAL A 199 -1.58 -2.48 -4.00
CA VAL A 199 -1.15 -3.85 -4.31
C VAL A 199 -1.73 -4.80 -3.25
N ASP A 200 -2.25 -5.96 -3.67
CA ASP A 200 -2.85 -6.94 -2.74
C ASP A 200 -1.75 -7.63 -1.92
N ALA A 201 -1.68 -7.32 -0.63
CA ALA A 201 -0.59 -7.75 0.24
C ALA A 201 -1.08 -8.56 1.44
N ALA A 202 -0.27 -9.54 1.84
CA ALA A 202 -0.40 -10.25 3.10
C ALA A 202 0.98 -10.48 3.72
N THR A 203 1.04 -10.56 5.05
CA THR A 203 2.29 -10.78 5.79
C THR A 203 2.19 -12.00 6.70
N LEU A 204 3.28 -12.78 6.72
CA LEU A 204 3.52 -13.83 7.69
C LEU A 204 4.67 -13.38 8.60
N ILE A 205 4.40 -13.30 9.90
CA ILE A 205 5.34 -12.78 10.90
C ILE A 205 5.65 -13.84 11.96
N GLY A 206 6.86 -13.77 12.51
CA GLY A 206 7.34 -14.75 13.49
C GLY A 206 7.10 -14.29 14.93
N ASN A 207 6.84 -15.24 15.83
CA ASN A 207 6.90 -15.02 17.29
C ASN A 207 7.86 -16.01 17.99
N GLY A 208 8.78 -16.61 17.24
CA GLY A 208 9.72 -17.61 17.74
C GLY A 208 10.93 -17.04 18.49
N GLY A 209 11.04 -15.72 18.64
CA GLY A 209 12.11 -15.07 19.38
C GLY A 209 12.06 -15.39 20.87
N THR A 210 13.23 -15.37 21.52
CA THR A 210 13.35 -15.64 22.96
C THR A 210 12.78 -14.52 23.83
N GLY A 211 12.45 -13.37 23.25
CA GLY A 211 12.05 -12.17 23.96
C GLY A 211 13.21 -11.36 24.54
N ARG A 212 14.46 -11.73 24.25
CA ARG A 212 15.64 -10.98 24.71
C ARG A 212 15.66 -9.54 24.19
N ALA A 213 15.15 -9.31 22.98
CA ALA A 213 15.04 -7.98 22.39
C ALA A 213 13.85 -7.20 22.98
N THR A 214 12.76 -7.88 23.31
CA THR A 214 11.53 -7.27 23.82
C THR A 214 10.88 -8.08 24.95
N THR A 215 9.99 -9.02 24.61
CA THR A 215 9.22 -9.89 25.49
C THR A 215 8.90 -11.17 24.73
N GLN A 216 8.92 -12.32 25.42
CA GLN A 216 8.76 -13.61 24.76
C GLN A 216 7.43 -13.71 23.99
N GLY A 217 7.52 -14.12 22.74
CA GLY A 217 6.37 -14.24 21.84
C GLY A 217 5.89 -12.91 21.22
N PHE A 218 6.60 -11.80 21.44
CA PHE A 218 6.33 -10.50 20.81
C PHE A 218 7.33 -10.16 19.69
N ASP A 219 8.32 -11.00 19.45
CA ASP A 219 9.29 -10.82 18.36
C ASP A 219 9.70 -12.17 17.76
N ASP A 220 10.30 -12.11 16.57
CA ASP A 220 10.92 -13.25 15.89
C ASP A 220 12.44 -13.35 16.14
N GLY A 221 12.93 -12.66 17.17
CA GLY A 221 14.36 -12.48 17.47
C GLY A 221 14.98 -11.23 16.85
N VAL A 222 14.33 -10.57 15.89
CA VAL A 222 14.83 -9.34 15.24
C VAL A 222 13.77 -8.25 15.17
N VAL A 223 12.55 -8.62 14.78
CA VAL A 223 11.45 -7.71 14.47
C VAL A 223 10.29 -7.96 15.43
N ALA A 224 9.81 -6.88 16.04
CA ALA A 224 8.62 -6.92 16.89
C ALA A 224 7.36 -7.17 16.05
N LEU A 225 6.35 -7.82 16.64
CA LEU A 225 5.10 -8.14 15.94
C LEU A 225 4.39 -6.89 15.39
N THR A 226 4.35 -5.78 16.15
CA THR A 226 3.74 -4.52 15.70
C THR A 226 4.46 -3.94 14.50
N ALA A 227 5.79 -3.99 14.50
CA ALA A 227 6.63 -3.49 13.43
C ALA A 227 6.57 -4.36 12.16
N ALA A 228 6.24 -5.65 12.28
CA ALA A 228 6.10 -6.57 11.15
C ALA A 228 4.68 -6.69 10.59
N SER A 229 3.67 -6.21 11.32
CA SER A 229 2.27 -6.32 10.95
C SER A 229 1.88 -5.37 9.80
N LEU A 230 0.96 -5.82 8.94
CA LEU A 230 0.30 -5.01 7.92
C LEU A 230 -0.97 -4.30 8.43
N GLY A 231 -1.16 -4.16 9.74
CA GLY A 231 -2.32 -3.43 10.28
C GLY A 231 -2.39 -1.96 9.84
N PHE A 232 -1.26 -1.36 9.44
CA PHE A 232 -1.23 -0.01 8.84
C PHE A 232 -1.83 0.05 7.42
N TYR A 233 -1.79 -1.08 6.70
CA TYR A 233 -2.31 -1.23 5.35
C TYR A 233 -3.80 -1.61 5.40
N GLN A 234 -4.11 -2.78 5.97
CA GLN A 234 -5.48 -3.30 6.13
C GLN A 234 -5.53 -4.35 7.24
N ALA A 235 -6.65 -4.40 7.98
CA ALA A 235 -6.93 -5.47 8.94
C ALA A 235 -7.08 -6.84 8.24
N GLY A 236 -6.83 -7.92 8.97
CA GLY A 236 -6.95 -9.30 8.48
C GLY A 236 -5.82 -9.75 7.54
N ARG A 237 -4.78 -8.92 7.34
CA ARG A 237 -3.66 -9.20 6.43
C ARG A 237 -2.41 -9.78 7.10
N THR A 238 -2.44 -9.98 8.43
CA THR A 238 -1.29 -10.44 9.22
C THR A 238 -1.57 -11.80 9.85
N ARG A 239 -0.67 -12.77 9.62
CA ARG A 239 -0.67 -14.09 10.29
C ARG A 239 0.63 -14.30 11.07
N ILE A 240 0.54 -14.91 12.26
CA ILE A 240 1.67 -15.14 13.16
C ILE A 240 1.97 -16.64 13.28
N VAL A 241 3.25 -17.00 13.16
CA VAL A 241 3.75 -18.39 13.31
C VAL A 241 4.94 -18.47 14.27
N PRO A 242 5.17 -19.63 14.93
CA PRO A 242 6.28 -19.83 15.87
C PRO A 242 7.61 -20.08 15.17
N MET A 243 8.02 -19.12 14.34
CA MET A 243 9.28 -19.14 13.59
C MET A 243 10.14 -17.93 13.98
N CYS A 244 11.45 -18.10 13.82
CA CYS A 244 12.43 -17.03 13.99
C CYS A 244 12.62 -16.25 12.68
N HIS A 245 13.23 -15.08 12.78
CA HIS A 245 13.51 -14.22 11.63
C HIS A 245 14.35 -14.93 10.55
N VAL A 246 15.33 -15.71 11.01
CA VAL A 246 16.23 -16.55 10.22
C VAL A 246 16.40 -17.90 10.92
N ASP A 247 17.02 -18.87 10.23
CA ASP A 247 17.37 -20.15 10.85
C ASP A 247 18.26 -19.94 12.09
N GLY A 248 18.04 -20.77 13.11
CA GLY A 248 18.88 -20.82 14.29
C GLY A 248 20.34 -21.16 13.95
N GLY A 249 21.24 -20.71 14.82
CA GLY A 249 22.69 -20.75 14.63
C GLY A 249 23.29 -19.35 14.47
N GLY A 250 24.61 -19.28 14.29
CA GLY A 250 25.32 -18.01 14.07
C GLY A 250 25.11 -16.97 15.19
N LEU A 251 25.20 -15.69 14.83
CA LEU A 251 25.19 -14.59 15.79
C LEU A 251 23.84 -14.41 16.51
N ILE A 252 22.71 -14.69 15.85
CA ILE A 252 21.38 -14.49 16.45
C ILE A 252 21.13 -15.47 17.61
N SER A 253 21.54 -16.74 17.45
CA SER A 253 21.44 -17.74 18.52
C SER A 253 22.54 -17.62 19.56
N LEU A 254 23.77 -17.25 19.17
CA LEU A 254 24.85 -16.96 20.14
C LEU A 254 24.52 -15.76 21.03
N ALA A 255 23.88 -14.74 20.44
CA ALA A 255 23.32 -13.63 21.19
C ALA A 255 21.94 -13.95 21.79
N GLY A 256 21.48 -15.20 21.77
CA GLY A 256 20.30 -15.67 22.48
C GLY A 256 18.99 -15.01 22.07
N PHE A 257 18.87 -14.48 20.87
CA PHE A 257 17.63 -13.92 20.33
C PHE A 257 16.72 -14.99 19.72
N CYS A 258 17.29 -16.13 19.32
CA CYS A 258 16.58 -17.29 18.77
C CYS A 258 17.21 -18.61 19.24
N ASP A 259 16.40 -19.66 19.33
CA ASP A 259 16.90 -21.02 19.60
C ASP A 259 17.88 -21.49 18.51
N PHE A 260 18.87 -22.31 18.87
CA PHE A 260 19.92 -22.78 17.95
C PHE A 260 19.37 -23.69 16.83
N HIS A 261 18.22 -24.33 17.05
CA HIS A 261 17.54 -25.19 16.08
C HIS A 261 16.26 -24.55 15.52
N ALA A 262 16.04 -23.26 15.78
CA ALA A 262 14.89 -22.54 15.27
C ALA A 262 14.82 -22.60 13.74
N LYS A 263 13.59 -22.69 13.21
CA LYS A 263 13.34 -22.55 11.78
C LYS A 263 13.15 -21.07 11.44
N GLY A 264 13.86 -20.61 10.41
CA GLY A 264 13.68 -19.29 9.84
C GLY A 264 12.42 -19.18 9.00
N ILE A 265 11.71 -18.07 9.12
CA ILE A 265 10.40 -17.85 8.49
C ILE A 265 10.43 -17.82 6.96
N ALA A 266 11.53 -17.39 6.34
CA ALA A 266 11.65 -17.35 4.88
C ALA A 266 12.04 -18.69 4.26
N LYS A 267 12.71 -19.57 5.01
CA LYS A 267 13.31 -20.77 4.45
C LYS A 267 12.28 -21.90 4.40
N ILE A 268 11.83 -22.23 3.21
CA ILE A 268 10.90 -23.34 2.96
C ILE A 268 11.70 -24.63 2.86
N ARG A 269 11.35 -25.62 3.67
CA ARG A 269 11.98 -26.96 3.70
C ARG A 269 11.03 -28.05 3.19
N SER A 270 9.73 -27.78 3.21
CA SER A 270 8.67 -28.66 2.70
C SER A 270 7.49 -27.85 2.16
N ALA A 271 6.79 -28.38 1.16
CA ALA A 271 5.52 -27.82 0.67
C ALA A 271 4.42 -27.79 1.75
N THR A 272 4.55 -28.63 2.79
CA THR A 272 3.61 -28.68 3.92
C THR A 272 3.91 -27.67 5.01
N ASP A 273 5.02 -26.94 4.90
CA ASP A 273 5.36 -25.90 5.87
C ASP A 273 4.32 -24.77 5.86
N ASP A 274 4.04 -24.19 7.03
CA ASP A 274 3.09 -23.07 7.15
C ASP A 274 3.45 -21.87 6.27
N ASN A 275 4.74 -21.52 6.18
CA ASN A 275 5.22 -20.45 5.30
C ASN A 275 5.06 -20.78 3.80
N ALA A 276 5.17 -22.06 3.42
CA ALA A 276 4.89 -22.49 2.05
C ALA A 276 3.39 -22.46 1.73
N ARG A 277 2.55 -23.00 2.62
CA ARG A 277 1.09 -23.03 2.47
C ARG A 277 0.49 -21.63 2.40
N PHE A 278 0.95 -20.73 3.27
CA PHE A 278 0.57 -19.32 3.27
C PHE A 278 0.88 -18.66 1.92
N MET A 279 2.13 -18.78 1.46
CA MET A 279 2.60 -18.21 0.20
C MET A 279 1.79 -18.73 -0.99
N VAL A 280 1.69 -20.04 -1.15
CA VAL A 280 0.99 -20.65 -2.29
C VAL A 280 -0.49 -20.27 -2.30
N SER A 281 -1.17 -20.37 -1.15
CA SER A 281 -2.59 -20.04 -1.05
C SER A 281 -2.86 -18.58 -1.41
N PHE A 282 -2.08 -17.64 -0.86
CA PHE A 282 -2.26 -16.22 -1.13
C PHE A 282 -2.03 -15.87 -2.60
N LEU A 283 -0.92 -16.35 -3.18
CA LEU A 283 -0.59 -16.09 -4.59
C LEU A 283 -1.65 -16.66 -5.55
N ASN A 284 -2.17 -17.85 -5.25
CA ASN A 284 -3.24 -18.49 -6.03
C ASN A 284 -4.63 -17.89 -5.77
N GLY A 285 -4.78 -17.01 -4.78
CA GLY A 285 -6.05 -16.36 -4.47
C GLY A 285 -7.05 -17.26 -3.75
N THR A 286 -6.58 -18.32 -3.09
CA THR A 286 -7.43 -19.11 -2.17
C THR A 286 -7.45 -18.47 -0.79
N ALA A 287 -8.39 -18.88 0.07
CA ALA A 287 -8.53 -18.32 1.43
C ALA A 287 -7.73 -19.10 2.49
N ASP A 288 -7.09 -20.22 2.14
CA ASP A 288 -6.45 -21.12 3.11
C ASP A 288 -5.34 -20.44 3.94
N TRP A 289 -4.66 -19.44 3.38
CA TRP A 289 -3.64 -18.64 4.07
C TRP A 289 -4.18 -17.99 5.35
N GLN A 290 -5.48 -17.67 5.40
CA GLN A 290 -6.14 -17.06 6.56
C GLN A 290 -6.26 -18.04 7.73
N THR A 291 -6.07 -19.35 7.51
CA THR A 291 -6.11 -20.39 8.54
C THR A 291 -4.73 -20.71 9.12
N ILE A 292 -3.66 -20.19 8.51
CA ILE A 292 -2.28 -20.47 8.93
C ILE A 292 -1.93 -19.65 10.17
N GLY A 293 -1.41 -20.31 11.22
CA GLY A 293 -1.00 -19.62 12.44
C GLY A 293 -2.14 -18.90 13.16
N GLU A 294 -1.82 -17.82 13.87
CA GLU A 294 -2.79 -16.96 14.58
C GLU A 294 -3.03 -15.64 13.80
N SER A 295 -4.24 -15.06 13.86
CA SER A 295 -4.49 -13.70 13.33
C SER A 295 -3.97 -12.63 14.28
N ALA A 296 -3.53 -11.49 13.75
CA ALA A 296 -3.19 -10.32 14.57
C ALA A 296 -4.34 -9.89 15.50
N GLU A 297 -5.59 -9.96 15.02
CA GLU A 297 -6.77 -9.55 15.76
C GLU A 297 -7.10 -10.47 16.95
N GLN A 298 -6.58 -11.69 16.97
CA GLN A 298 -6.75 -12.65 18.08
C GLN A 298 -5.51 -12.74 18.96
N ASN A 299 -4.36 -12.28 18.46
CA ASN A 299 -3.11 -12.34 19.17
C ASN A 299 -3.12 -11.49 20.43
N LYS A 300 -2.64 -12.06 21.54
CA LYS A 300 -2.65 -11.42 22.87
C LYS A 300 -1.93 -10.07 22.95
N PHE A 301 -1.01 -9.77 22.02
CA PHE A 301 -0.33 -8.48 21.94
C PHE A 301 -0.97 -7.59 20.88
N LEU A 302 -1.07 -8.07 19.63
CA LEU A 302 -1.56 -7.23 18.52
C LEU A 302 -3.03 -6.84 18.63
N SER A 303 -3.85 -7.55 19.42
CA SER A 303 -5.24 -7.14 19.68
C SER A 303 -5.37 -5.95 20.63
N VAL A 304 -4.33 -5.61 21.40
CA VAL A 304 -4.38 -4.60 22.47
C VAL A 304 -3.28 -3.55 22.39
N ASP A 305 -2.16 -3.85 21.72
CA ASP A 305 -1.00 -2.99 21.59
C ASP A 305 -0.76 -2.59 20.13
N GLY A 306 -0.21 -1.40 19.95
CA GLY A 306 0.32 -0.87 18.70
C GLY A 306 1.71 -0.27 18.89
N GLY A 307 2.09 0.62 17.97
CA GLY A 307 3.30 1.42 18.09
C GLY A 307 3.13 2.83 17.56
N LEU A 308 4.10 3.68 17.88
CA LEU A 308 4.10 5.10 17.55
C LEU A 308 5.43 5.50 16.92
N TYR A 309 5.37 6.29 15.86
CA TYR A 309 6.47 7.15 15.41
C TYR A 309 6.02 8.61 15.55
N VAL A 310 6.87 9.49 16.07
CA VAL A 310 6.53 10.90 16.31
C VAL A 310 7.65 11.80 15.84
N ARG A 311 7.34 12.75 14.95
CA ARG A 311 8.30 13.75 14.44
C ARG A 311 7.71 15.16 14.51
N PRO A 312 8.37 16.12 15.19
CA PRO A 312 7.90 17.50 15.28
C PRO A 312 8.26 18.33 14.04
N PHE A 313 7.40 19.30 13.72
CA PHE A 313 7.59 20.28 12.64
C PHE A 313 7.27 21.71 13.12
N THR A 314 7.88 22.70 12.47
CA THR A 314 7.52 24.12 12.63
C THR A 314 6.13 24.41 12.07
N ALA A 315 5.57 25.57 12.41
CA ALA A 315 4.34 26.06 11.79
C ALA A 315 4.47 26.17 10.26
N ALA A 316 5.68 26.47 9.75
CA ALA A 316 5.97 26.52 8.31
C ALA A 316 6.20 25.12 7.67
N GLY A 317 6.14 24.03 8.45
CA GLY A 317 6.28 22.67 7.95
C GLY A 317 7.72 22.17 7.80
N ALA A 318 8.71 22.81 8.44
CA ALA A 318 10.09 22.32 8.47
C ALA A 318 10.30 21.34 9.65
N PRO A 319 11.04 20.22 9.48
CA PRO A 319 11.40 19.32 10.58
C PRO A 319 12.10 20.05 11.73
N GLN A 320 11.97 19.52 12.95
CA GLN A 320 12.64 20.07 14.13
C GLN A 320 13.45 19.01 14.88
N LYS A 321 14.52 19.48 15.51
CA LYS A 321 15.19 18.71 16.55
C LYS A 321 14.22 18.44 17.71
N LEU A 322 14.38 17.25 18.27
CA LEU A 322 13.56 16.65 19.30
C LEU A 322 14.44 16.37 20.52
N ASN A 323 13.94 16.74 21.70
CA ASN A 323 14.60 16.47 22.97
C ASN A 323 13.99 15.26 23.67
N SER A 324 12.65 15.15 23.64
CA SER A 324 11.93 13.99 24.18
C SER A 324 10.48 13.98 23.69
N VAL A 325 9.89 12.79 23.66
CA VAL A 325 8.44 12.61 23.54
C VAL A 325 7.95 11.76 24.70
N VAL A 326 6.87 12.19 25.33
CA VAL A 326 6.14 11.41 26.31
C VAL A 326 4.75 11.12 25.75
N ALA A 327 4.39 9.85 25.63
CA ALA A 327 3.04 9.41 25.29
C ALA A 327 2.32 8.92 26.55
N ARG A 328 1.07 9.34 26.74
CA ARG A 328 0.23 8.91 27.87
C ARG A 328 -1.13 8.48 27.36
N ILE A 329 -1.51 7.25 27.64
CA ILE A 329 -2.89 6.78 27.43
C ILE A 329 -3.81 7.50 28.41
N SER A 330 -5.04 7.80 27.98
CA SER A 330 -6.05 8.39 28.84
C SER A 330 -6.25 7.57 30.12
N GLY A 331 -5.97 8.16 31.29
CA GLY A 331 -6.03 7.47 32.58
C GLY A 331 -4.91 6.46 32.87
N GLY A 332 -3.94 6.30 31.96
CA GLY A 332 -2.83 5.35 32.07
C GLY A 332 -1.47 5.96 32.41
N THR A 333 -0.45 5.09 32.44
CA THR A 333 0.94 5.47 32.71
C THR A 333 1.56 6.18 31.51
N ALA A 334 2.37 7.20 31.77
CA ALA A 334 3.16 7.86 30.73
C ALA A 334 4.39 7.03 30.38
N LYS A 335 4.71 6.95 29.09
CA LYS A 335 5.92 6.32 28.55
C LYS A 335 6.75 7.37 27.81
N THR A 336 8.01 7.52 28.19
CA THR A 336 8.98 8.25 27.37
C THR A 336 9.33 7.38 26.16
N LEU A 337 9.20 7.93 24.97
CA LEU A 337 9.48 7.21 23.73
C LEU A 337 11.00 7.10 23.49
N ASN A 338 11.40 6.06 22.77
CA ASN A 338 12.79 5.86 22.35
C ASN A 338 13.14 6.83 21.22
N MET A 339 14.42 7.13 21.04
CA MET A 339 14.91 7.98 19.95
C MET A 339 16.18 7.34 19.37
N SER A 340 16.23 7.13 18.06
CA SER A 340 17.42 6.63 17.36
C SER A 340 18.21 7.76 16.67
N ASN A 341 17.64 8.96 16.63
CA ASN A 341 18.22 10.21 16.13
C ASN A 341 17.60 11.40 16.90
N ASP A 342 18.01 12.62 16.58
CA ASP A 342 17.53 13.84 17.25
C ASP A 342 16.27 14.44 16.61
N GLU A 343 15.49 13.70 15.82
CA GLU A 343 14.27 14.21 15.18
C GLU A 343 13.04 13.30 15.36
N ILE A 344 13.23 12.00 15.52
CA ILE A 344 12.15 11.01 15.51
C ILE A 344 12.16 10.18 16.77
N ALA A 345 11.04 10.20 17.48
CA ALA A 345 10.79 9.29 18.59
C ALA A 345 9.90 8.13 18.16
N TYR A 346 10.08 6.97 18.79
CA TYR A 346 9.31 5.78 18.47
C TYR A 346 9.06 4.89 19.70
N THR A 347 8.07 4.02 19.59
CA THR A 347 7.90 2.89 20.50
C THR A 347 7.07 1.78 19.87
N ASP A 348 7.34 0.56 20.31
CA ASP A 348 6.50 -0.62 20.07
C ASP A 348 5.83 -1.05 21.39
N MET A 349 4.88 -1.99 21.28
CA MET A 349 4.13 -2.55 22.40
C MET A 349 3.58 -1.44 23.32
N PHE A 350 2.85 -0.51 22.70
CA PHE A 350 2.18 0.58 23.39
C PHE A 350 0.69 0.38 23.27
N GLN A 351 -0.01 0.39 24.41
CA GLN A 351 -1.44 0.15 24.49
C GLN A 351 -2.21 0.98 23.45
N ALA A 352 -3.12 0.33 22.72
CA ALA A 352 -3.98 0.95 21.74
C ALA A 352 -5.03 1.87 22.42
N GLY A 353 -5.51 2.87 21.67
CA GLY A 353 -6.52 3.83 22.13
C GLY A 353 -6.02 5.28 22.10
N GLN A 354 -6.79 6.17 22.71
CA GLN A 354 -6.43 7.59 22.73
C GLN A 354 -5.22 7.86 23.63
N ALA A 355 -4.22 8.51 23.05
CA ALA A 355 -2.99 8.92 23.72
C ALA A 355 -2.74 10.42 23.56
N ALA A 356 -2.36 11.07 24.66
CA ALA A 356 -1.80 12.41 24.63
C ALA A 356 -0.29 12.33 24.41
N LEU A 357 0.20 13.00 23.38
CA LEU A 357 1.62 13.19 23.11
C LEU A 357 2.05 14.54 23.69
N THR A 358 3.14 14.55 24.46
CA THR A 358 3.87 15.75 24.85
C THR A 358 5.23 15.70 24.18
N VAL A 359 5.46 16.61 23.23
CA VAL A 359 6.62 16.63 22.34
C VAL A 359 7.48 17.84 22.68
N ASN A 360 8.66 17.61 23.26
CA ASN A 360 9.60 18.67 23.58
C ASN A 360 10.56 18.85 22.40
N ALA A 361 10.26 19.81 21.54
CA ALA A 361 11.05 20.12 20.35
C ALA A 361 11.85 21.41 20.53
N ALA A 362 12.76 21.70 19.59
CA ALA A 362 13.60 22.90 19.64
C ALA A 362 12.81 24.22 19.70
N SER A 363 11.61 24.27 19.11
CA SER A 363 10.75 25.45 19.13
C SER A 363 9.85 25.58 20.38
N GLY A 364 9.88 24.58 21.27
CA GLY A 364 9.04 24.51 22.46
C GLY A 364 8.29 23.20 22.60
N THR A 365 7.40 23.14 23.59
CA THR A 365 6.57 21.96 23.86
C THR A 365 5.29 22.00 23.03
N LEU A 366 5.04 20.93 22.27
CA LEU A 366 3.81 20.71 21.52
C LEU A 366 3.00 19.61 22.21
N THR A 367 1.68 19.71 22.13
CA THR A 367 0.78 18.63 22.58
C THR A 367 -0.16 18.24 21.45
N ARG A 368 -0.45 16.94 21.34
CA ARG A 368 -1.39 16.41 20.36
C ARG A 368 -2.07 15.15 20.91
N THR A 369 -3.38 15.07 20.77
CA THR A 369 -4.10 13.82 21.03
C THR A 369 -4.11 12.98 19.75
N VAL A 370 -3.77 11.71 19.88
CA VAL A 370 -3.74 10.75 18.76
C VAL A 370 -4.48 9.48 19.15
N THR A 371 -4.90 8.71 18.16
CA THR A 371 -5.43 7.35 18.38
C THR A 371 -4.35 6.37 17.96
N VAL A 372 -3.89 5.53 18.89
CA VAL A 372 -2.97 4.43 18.61
C VAL A 372 -3.77 3.23 18.13
N PRO A 373 -3.57 2.73 16.90
CA PRO A 373 -4.26 1.54 16.43
C PRO A 373 -3.70 0.28 17.12
N ALA A 374 -4.57 -0.70 17.39
CA ALA A 374 -4.12 -2.03 17.77
C ALA A 374 -3.50 -2.75 16.56
N GLY A 375 -2.43 -3.50 16.78
CA GLY A 375 -1.86 -4.38 15.77
C GLY A 375 -1.05 -3.69 14.68
N ALA A 376 -0.82 -2.38 14.80
CA ALA A 376 -0.12 -1.56 13.82
C ALA A 376 0.73 -0.48 14.50
N VAL A 377 1.74 0.00 13.77
CA VAL A 377 2.47 1.22 14.12
C VAL A 377 1.92 2.36 13.26
N GLN A 378 1.76 3.54 13.85
CA GLN A 378 1.35 4.75 13.12
C GLN A 378 2.36 5.88 13.32
N ALA A 379 2.64 6.61 12.25
CA ALA A 379 3.49 7.79 12.26
C ALA A 379 2.66 9.07 12.46
N PHE A 380 3.13 9.94 13.34
CA PHE A 380 2.47 11.20 13.68
C PHE A 380 3.42 12.37 13.47
N LEU A 381 3.01 13.28 12.59
CA LEU A 381 3.62 14.60 12.44
C LEU A 381 3.01 15.55 13.47
N VAL A 382 3.82 16.23 14.28
CA VAL A 382 3.30 17.11 15.34
C VAL A 382 3.74 18.54 15.11
N LYS A 383 2.78 19.47 14.99
CA LYS A 383 3.04 20.91 14.81
C LYS A 383 1.86 21.76 15.32
N PRO A 384 2.04 23.08 15.53
CA PRO A 384 0.98 23.96 16.05
C PRO A 384 -0.32 24.01 15.25
N GLY A 385 -0.26 23.78 13.94
CA GLY A 385 -1.41 23.84 13.01
C GLY A 385 -1.01 24.41 11.64
N PRO A 386 -1.88 24.37 10.63
CA PRO A 386 -3.00 23.42 10.47
C PRO A 386 -2.46 21.98 10.47
N ASN A 387 -3.21 20.98 10.96
CA ASN A 387 -2.78 19.58 10.98
C ASN A 387 -3.69 18.75 10.09
N ILE A 388 -3.17 18.19 9.00
CA ILE A 388 -3.91 17.27 8.12
C ILE A 388 -3.87 15.87 8.74
N SER A 389 -5.05 15.28 8.92
CA SER A 389 -5.19 13.90 9.40
C SER A 389 -5.48 12.91 8.26
N ARG A 390 -6.20 13.35 7.22
CA ARG A 390 -6.61 12.52 6.09
C ARG A 390 -7.04 13.40 4.92
N VAL A 391 -6.78 12.93 3.71
CA VAL A 391 -7.41 13.41 2.48
C VAL A 391 -8.12 12.22 1.82
N GLN A 392 -9.34 12.42 1.34
CA GLN A 392 -10.09 11.38 0.65
C GLN A 392 -11.08 11.98 -0.36
N PRO A 393 -11.58 11.19 -1.33
CA PRO A 393 -12.72 11.62 -2.13
C PRO A 393 -13.86 12.06 -1.21
N ALA A 394 -14.50 13.19 -1.51
CA ALA A 394 -15.55 13.74 -0.65
C ALA A 394 -16.78 12.83 -0.56
N ALA A 395 -16.96 11.95 -1.54
CA ALA A 395 -18.04 10.97 -1.58
C ALA A 395 -17.82 9.79 -0.60
N ALA A 396 -16.59 9.28 -0.50
CA ALA A 396 -16.26 8.13 0.33
C ALA A 396 -14.75 7.96 0.51
N ALA A 397 -14.34 7.33 1.60
CA ALA A 397 -13.00 6.77 1.73
C ALA A 397 -12.87 5.56 0.80
N VAL A 398 -12.11 5.68 -0.28
CA VAL A 398 -11.85 4.58 -1.23
C VAL A 398 -10.40 4.17 -1.12
N PHE A 399 -10.17 2.86 -1.00
CA PHE A 399 -8.83 2.28 -0.97
C PHE A 399 -8.42 1.80 -2.38
N PRO A 400 -7.17 2.01 -2.82
CA PRO A 400 -6.12 2.77 -2.15
C PRO A 400 -6.38 4.29 -2.21
N PHE A 401 -5.60 5.06 -1.45
CA PHE A 401 -5.78 6.50 -1.29
C PHE A 401 -5.17 7.23 -2.50
N SER A 402 -5.95 7.24 -3.57
CA SER A 402 -5.65 7.93 -4.81
C SER A 402 -6.73 8.96 -5.11
N PHE A 403 -6.47 9.85 -6.05
CA PHE A 403 -7.38 10.91 -6.46
C PHE A 403 -7.37 11.02 -7.98
N ALA A 404 -8.35 11.74 -8.54
CA ALA A 404 -8.43 11.96 -9.97
C ALA A 404 -8.73 13.43 -10.28
N PRO A 405 -8.40 13.92 -11.49
CA PRO A 405 -8.84 15.24 -11.95
C PRO A 405 -10.34 15.45 -11.77
N ARG A 406 -10.75 16.71 -11.59
CA ARG A 406 -12.15 17.14 -11.33
C ARG A 406 -12.79 16.63 -10.05
N MET A 407 -12.10 15.81 -9.28
CA MET A 407 -12.66 15.23 -8.06
C MET A 407 -12.90 16.31 -6.99
N VAL A 408 -14.04 16.21 -6.30
CA VAL A 408 -14.23 16.91 -5.02
C VAL A 408 -13.57 16.06 -3.93
N ILE A 409 -12.62 16.66 -3.23
CA ILE A 409 -11.90 16.02 -2.12
C ILE A 409 -12.34 16.63 -0.79
N ALA A 410 -12.28 15.82 0.26
CA ALA A 410 -12.42 16.25 1.64
C ALA A 410 -11.07 16.08 2.37
N ILE A 411 -10.60 17.16 2.97
CA ILE A 411 -9.40 17.22 3.81
C ILE A 411 -9.85 17.35 5.25
N TYR A 412 -9.56 16.35 6.08
CA TYR A 412 -9.91 16.32 7.50
C TYR A 412 -8.71 16.59 8.38
N GLY A 413 -8.92 17.24 9.52
CA GLY A 413 -7.82 17.59 10.41
C GLY A 413 -8.21 18.47 11.57
N GLU A 414 -7.23 19.21 12.07
CA GLU A 414 -7.38 20.17 13.16
C GLU A 414 -6.83 21.53 12.75
N ALA A 415 -7.47 22.60 13.23
CA ALA A 415 -7.12 23.98 12.94
C ALA A 415 -6.93 24.23 11.44
N LEU A 416 -7.81 23.67 10.60
CA LEU A 416 -7.74 23.81 9.14
C LEU A 416 -8.19 25.20 8.66
N ALA A 417 -9.12 25.84 9.38
CA ALA A 417 -9.57 27.22 9.18
C ALA A 417 -9.98 27.86 10.52
N GLN A 418 -10.01 29.19 10.62
CA GLN A 418 -10.48 29.92 11.80
C GLN A 418 -11.99 29.83 12.01
N ALA A 419 -12.76 29.80 10.92
CA ALA A 419 -14.21 29.76 10.96
C ALA A 419 -14.78 28.83 9.88
N THR A 420 -16.05 28.46 10.05
CA THR A 420 -16.79 27.74 9.01
C THR A 420 -17.28 28.74 7.97
N ASP A 421 -17.00 28.47 6.69
CA ASP A 421 -17.45 29.29 5.56
C ASP A 421 -17.65 28.42 4.31
N GLN A 422 -18.45 28.91 3.36
CA GLN A 422 -18.79 28.19 2.14
C GLN A 422 -18.83 29.10 0.92
N ALA A 423 -18.57 28.53 -0.25
CA ALA A 423 -18.65 29.27 -1.51
C ALA A 423 -20.08 29.78 -1.77
N ARG A 424 -20.18 30.99 -2.32
CA ARG A 424 -21.47 31.66 -2.65
C ARG A 424 -21.62 31.98 -4.13
N SER A 425 -20.61 31.69 -4.94
CA SER A 425 -20.56 32.01 -6.37
C SER A 425 -19.62 31.08 -7.11
N LEU A 426 -19.77 31.05 -8.44
CA LEU A 426 -18.77 30.50 -9.37
C LEU A 426 -18.06 31.65 -10.11
N PRO A 427 -16.76 31.52 -10.44
CA PRO A 427 -15.86 30.41 -10.12
C PRO A 427 -15.64 30.26 -8.60
N LEU A 428 -15.29 29.05 -8.16
CA LEU A 428 -15.07 28.78 -6.73
C LEU A 428 -13.94 29.66 -6.18
N PRO A 429 -14.12 30.28 -4.99
CA PRO A 429 -13.09 31.10 -4.38
C PRO A 429 -11.88 30.25 -3.98
N SER A 430 -10.68 30.79 -4.13
CA SER A 430 -9.42 30.13 -3.74
C SER A 430 -9.05 30.34 -2.26
N MET A 431 -9.88 31.05 -1.52
CA MET A 431 -9.74 31.31 -0.08
C MET A 431 -11.14 31.45 0.52
N LEU A 432 -11.38 30.78 1.64
CA LEU A 432 -12.58 30.90 2.47
C LEU A 432 -12.12 30.99 3.93
N SER A 433 -12.78 31.83 4.75
CA SER A 433 -12.20 32.27 6.02
C SER A 433 -10.77 32.81 5.80
N ASP A 434 -9.77 32.06 6.26
CA ASP A 434 -8.34 32.32 6.14
C ASP A 434 -7.60 31.13 5.52
N ALA A 435 -8.34 30.08 5.12
CA ALA A 435 -7.78 28.85 4.60
C ALA A 435 -7.62 28.90 3.08
N GLN A 436 -6.47 28.44 2.61
CA GLN A 436 -6.15 28.22 1.22
C GLN A 436 -5.60 26.81 1.03
N VAL A 437 -6.02 26.14 -0.04
CA VAL A 437 -5.46 24.86 -0.47
C VAL A 437 -4.76 25.05 -1.80
N MET A 438 -3.55 24.54 -1.91
CA MET A 438 -2.76 24.58 -3.14
C MET A 438 -2.38 23.17 -3.56
N LEU A 439 -2.35 22.95 -4.87
CA LEU A 439 -1.84 21.75 -5.52
C LEU A 439 -0.56 22.11 -6.27
N SER A 440 0.57 21.59 -5.84
CA SER A 440 1.89 21.90 -6.42
C SER A 440 2.14 23.42 -6.55
N GLY A 441 1.68 24.19 -5.57
CA GLY A 441 1.80 25.65 -5.51
C GLY A 441 0.67 26.45 -6.20
N SER A 442 -0.26 25.81 -6.91
CA SER A 442 -1.40 26.47 -7.55
C SER A 442 -2.66 26.41 -6.66
N PRO A 443 -3.33 27.55 -6.35
CA PRO A 443 -4.53 27.54 -5.52
C PRO A 443 -5.70 26.74 -6.14
N LEU A 444 -6.42 26.01 -5.29
CA LEU A 444 -7.63 25.27 -5.67
C LEU A 444 -8.90 26.06 -5.35
N GLY A 445 -9.97 25.77 -6.07
CA GLY A 445 -11.30 26.25 -5.74
C GLY A 445 -11.86 25.54 -4.51
N LEU A 446 -12.34 26.29 -3.53
CA LEU A 446 -12.89 25.77 -2.27
C LEU A 446 -14.41 25.81 -2.30
N LEU A 447 -15.04 24.70 -1.90
CA LEU A 447 -16.50 24.61 -1.75
C LEU A 447 -16.91 24.96 -0.31
N TYR A 448 -16.14 24.48 0.66
CA TYR A 448 -16.44 24.55 2.09
C TYR A 448 -15.15 24.52 2.91
N VAL A 449 -15.11 25.27 4.02
CA VAL A 449 -14.05 25.19 5.03
C VAL A 449 -14.66 25.22 6.43
N SER A 450 -13.95 24.63 7.39
CA SER A 450 -14.22 24.68 8.82
C SER A 450 -12.93 24.37 9.57
N PRO A 451 -12.90 24.52 10.92
CA PRO A 451 -11.74 24.14 11.70
C PRO A 451 -11.29 22.68 11.54
N ILE A 452 -12.18 21.77 11.11
CA ILE A 452 -11.92 20.32 11.04
C ILE A 452 -12.03 19.70 9.64
N GLN A 453 -12.52 20.45 8.65
CA GLN A 453 -12.74 19.93 7.29
C GLN A 453 -12.65 21.03 6.24
N ILE A 454 -12.01 20.73 5.10
CA ILE A 454 -12.04 21.52 3.87
C ILE A 454 -12.51 20.65 2.71
N ASN A 455 -13.44 21.15 1.90
CA ASN A 455 -13.80 20.55 0.62
C ASN A 455 -13.25 21.40 -0.53
N ALA A 456 -12.43 20.80 -1.38
CA ALA A 456 -11.76 21.46 -2.51
C ALA A 456 -12.01 20.71 -3.81
N LEU A 457 -11.92 21.44 -4.93
CA LEU A 457 -12.04 20.88 -6.28
C LEU A 457 -10.65 20.68 -6.90
N LEU A 458 -10.36 19.47 -7.36
CA LEU A 458 -9.18 19.21 -8.18
C LEU A 458 -9.36 19.74 -9.62
N PRO A 459 -8.30 20.31 -10.24
CA PRO A 459 -8.39 20.80 -11.60
C PRO A 459 -8.51 19.67 -12.62
N ASP A 460 -9.14 19.95 -13.77
CA ASP A 460 -9.38 19.00 -14.86
C ASP A 460 -8.09 18.57 -15.58
N ASN A 461 -7.09 19.44 -15.63
CA ASN A 461 -5.85 19.27 -16.39
C ASN A 461 -4.65 18.82 -15.53
N THR A 462 -4.90 17.95 -14.54
CA THR A 462 -3.81 17.46 -13.68
C THR A 462 -3.28 16.12 -14.18
N ALA A 463 -1.97 16.03 -14.41
CA ALA A 463 -1.33 14.78 -14.82
C ALA A 463 -1.31 13.75 -13.67
N PRO A 464 -1.46 12.44 -13.97
CA PRO A 464 -1.23 11.38 -12.99
C PRO A 464 0.18 11.41 -12.40
N GLY A 465 0.31 10.95 -11.16
CA GLY A 465 1.56 10.91 -10.42
C GLY A 465 1.42 11.47 -8.99
N LEU A 466 2.53 11.45 -8.25
CA LEU A 466 2.56 12.01 -6.91
C LEU A 466 2.61 13.54 -6.97
N VAL A 467 1.69 14.18 -6.27
CA VAL A 467 1.60 15.64 -6.19
C VAL A 467 1.49 16.07 -4.73
N LYS A 468 1.83 17.33 -4.46
CA LYS A 468 1.83 17.88 -3.11
C LYS A 468 0.62 18.80 -2.91
N PHE A 469 -0.21 18.47 -1.94
CA PHE A 469 -1.15 19.43 -1.36
C PHE A 469 -0.50 20.23 -0.26
N THR A 470 -0.86 21.50 -0.24
CA THR A 470 -0.49 22.43 0.81
C THR A 470 -1.74 23.12 1.33
N VAL A 471 -2.04 22.94 2.61
CA VAL A 471 -3.05 23.71 3.32
C VAL A 471 -2.34 24.82 4.08
N GLN A 472 -2.75 26.06 3.85
CA GLN A 472 -2.21 27.24 4.51
C GLN A 472 -3.34 28.04 5.17
N ASN A 473 -3.08 28.54 6.36
CA ASN A 473 -3.96 29.46 7.07
C ASN A 473 -3.17 30.36 8.02
N SER A 474 -3.83 31.15 8.88
CA SER A 474 -3.14 32.06 9.79
C SER A 474 -2.22 31.36 10.82
N SER A 475 -2.43 30.07 11.07
CA SER A 475 -1.66 29.26 12.01
C SER A 475 -0.41 28.62 11.39
N GLY A 476 -0.30 28.59 10.06
CA GLY A 476 0.88 28.05 9.37
C GLY A 476 0.54 27.29 8.09
N THR A 477 1.34 26.25 7.80
CA THR A 477 1.29 25.47 6.56
C THR A 477 1.45 23.99 6.83
N SER A 478 0.59 23.16 6.25
CA SER A 478 0.68 21.69 6.26
C SER A 478 0.84 21.17 4.85
N ASN A 479 1.80 20.27 4.65
CA ASN A 479 1.99 19.60 3.37
C ASN A 479 1.59 18.14 3.49
N VAL A 480 0.99 17.60 2.44
CA VAL A 480 0.70 16.19 2.30
C VAL A 480 0.86 15.80 0.83
N ASN A 481 1.51 14.67 0.56
CA ASN A 481 1.58 14.15 -0.79
C ASN A 481 0.34 13.29 -1.05
N ILE A 482 -0.17 13.31 -2.27
CA ILE A 482 -1.28 12.48 -2.71
C ILE A 482 -0.99 11.88 -4.08
N MET A 483 -1.43 10.65 -4.31
CA MET A 483 -1.32 9.99 -5.61
C MET A 483 -2.50 10.41 -6.52
N LEU A 484 -2.20 11.00 -7.69
CA LEU A 484 -3.18 11.19 -8.74
C LEU A 484 -3.13 10.06 -9.76
N GLU A 485 -4.31 9.59 -10.15
CA GLU A 485 -4.51 8.60 -11.20
C GLU A 485 -5.50 9.12 -12.25
N ALA A 486 -5.58 8.40 -13.37
CA ALA A 486 -6.47 8.78 -14.46
C ALA A 486 -7.95 8.77 -14.04
N ALA A 487 -8.33 7.87 -13.13
CA ALA A 487 -9.67 7.80 -12.53
C ALA A 487 -9.58 7.12 -11.16
N GLN A 488 -10.43 7.56 -10.23
CA GLN A 488 -10.63 6.97 -8.91
C GLN A 488 -12.10 7.23 -8.53
N PRO A 489 -13.04 6.42 -9.03
CA PRO A 489 -14.46 6.70 -8.83
C PRO A 489 -14.85 6.56 -7.35
N ALA A 490 -15.69 7.46 -6.86
CA ALA A 490 -16.28 7.38 -5.52
C ALA A 490 -17.76 7.77 -5.57
N ILE A 491 -18.65 6.85 -5.24
CA ILE A 491 -20.11 7.00 -5.29
C ILE A 491 -20.59 7.78 -4.07
N PHE A 492 -21.36 8.85 -4.29
CA PHE A 492 -22.03 9.56 -3.21
C PHE A 492 -23.17 8.70 -2.65
N THR A 493 -23.35 8.70 -1.33
CA THR A 493 -24.48 8.03 -0.67
C THR A 493 -25.39 9.05 -0.03
N VAL A 494 -26.67 8.72 0.06
CA VAL A 494 -27.73 9.63 0.55
C VAL A 494 -27.45 10.09 1.99
N ASP A 495 -26.90 9.20 2.80
CA ASP A 495 -26.55 9.44 4.21
C ASP A 495 -25.13 10.02 4.40
N GLN A 496 -24.39 10.23 3.30
CA GLN A 496 -23.01 10.72 3.28
C GLN A 496 -21.99 9.81 4.00
N SER A 497 -22.36 8.56 4.30
CA SER A 497 -21.43 7.60 4.95
C SER A 497 -20.42 7.00 3.98
N GLY A 498 -20.64 7.12 2.67
CA GLY A 498 -19.90 6.40 1.64
C GLY A 498 -20.31 4.93 1.51
N THR A 499 -21.32 4.49 2.26
CA THR A 499 -21.93 3.16 2.20
C THR A 499 -23.46 3.29 2.21
N GLY A 500 -24.19 2.18 2.04
CA GLY A 500 -25.66 2.24 2.02
C GLY A 500 -26.21 2.79 0.70
N THR A 501 -27.36 3.47 0.72
CA THR A 501 -28.08 3.83 -0.52
C THR A 501 -27.31 4.87 -1.34
N ALA A 502 -27.03 4.55 -2.60
CA ALA A 502 -26.38 5.44 -3.54
C ALA A 502 -27.25 6.67 -3.82
N ALA A 503 -26.61 7.83 -4.00
CA ALA A 503 -27.25 9.01 -4.57
C ALA A 503 -27.47 8.75 -6.06
N ALA A 504 -28.69 8.32 -6.41
CA ALA A 504 -29.06 8.00 -7.78
C ALA A 504 -30.51 8.38 -8.07
N ILE A 505 -30.79 8.83 -9.30
CA ILE A 505 -32.13 9.17 -9.77
C ILE A 505 -32.62 8.13 -10.77
N ASN A 506 -33.91 7.76 -10.71
CA ASN A 506 -34.56 7.01 -11.77
C ASN A 506 -35.00 7.99 -12.87
N ALA A 507 -34.36 7.93 -14.04
CA ALA A 507 -34.64 8.84 -15.15
C ALA A 507 -36.09 8.72 -15.68
N ARG A 508 -36.81 7.63 -15.38
CA ARG A 508 -38.23 7.48 -15.72
C ARG A 508 -39.10 8.56 -15.07
N ASN A 509 -38.80 8.95 -13.83
CA ASN A 509 -39.65 9.83 -13.03
C ASN A 509 -38.91 10.99 -12.37
N GLY A 510 -37.57 11.06 -12.47
CA GLY A 510 -36.76 12.13 -11.88
C GLY A 510 -36.68 12.06 -10.35
N LEU A 511 -37.07 10.95 -9.73
CA LEU A 511 -37.05 10.77 -8.28
C LEU A 511 -35.85 9.94 -7.84
N LEU A 512 -35.39 10.17 -6.60
CA LEU A 512 -34.33 9.39 -5.97
C LEU A 512 -34.70 7.90 -5.96
N VAL A 513 -33.75 7.04 -6.30
CA VAL A 513 -33.92 5.59 -6.20
C VAL A 513 -33.91 5.20 -4.73
N THR A 514 -35.02 4.63 -4.26
CA THR A 514 -35.22 4.20 -2.88
C THR A 514 -35.98 2.88 -2.86
N ARG A 515 -36.21 2.29 -1.68
CA ARG A 515 -37.04 1.09 -1.58
C ARG A 515 -38.47 1.31 -2.08
N ASP A 516 -39.00 2.53 -1.95
CA ASP A 516 -40.34 2.91 -2.39
C ASP A 516 -40.37 3.39 -3.85
N ASN A 517 -39.20 3.60 -4.46
CA ASN A 517 -39.01 3.95 -5.87
C ASN A 517 -37.84 3.14 -6.46
N PRO A 518 -37.98 1.80 -6.58
CA PRO A 518 -36.93 0.95 -7.11
C PRO A 518 -36.77 1.10 -8.63
N LEU A 519 -35.61 0.71 -9.14
CA LEU A 519 -35.36 0.60 -10.57
C LEU A 519 -35.96 -0.68 -11.14
N ARG A 520 -36.57 -0.58 -12.32
CA ARG A 520 -37.11 -1.71 -13.08
C ARG A 520 -36.20 -2.09 -14.26
N PRO A 521 -36.32 -3.30 -14.82
CA PRO A 521 -35.68 -3.65 -16.08
C PRO A 521 -35.94 -2.59 -17.17
N ASN A 522 -34.87 -2.18 -17.84
CA ASN A 522 -34.82 -1.12 -18.86
C ASN A 522 -35.02 0.32 -18.36
N ASP A 523 -35.14 0.56 -17.05
CA ASP A 523 -34.99 1.92 -16.53
C ASP A 523 -33.56 2.42 -16.78
N TYR A 524 -33.41 3.74 -16.76
CA TYR A 524 -32.12 4.40 -16.76
C TYR A 524 -31.86 4.95 -15.37
N MET A 525 -30.75 4.55 -14.78
CA MET A 525 -30.25 5.10 -13.52
C MET A 525 -29.28 6.24 -13.83
N GLU A 526 -29.48 7.39 -13.20
CA GLU A 526 -28.50 8.48 -13.12
C GLU A 526 -27.76 8.39 -11.78
N LEU A 527 -26.55 7.86 -11.78
CA LEU A 527 -25.73 7.64 -10.58
C LEU A 527 -24.76 8.81 -10.39
N PHE A 528 -24.74 9.39 -9.20
CA PHE A 528 -23.86 10.51 -8.86
C PHE A 528 -22.61 10.05 -8.11
N LEU A 529 -21.46 10.53 -8.57
CA LEU A 529 -20.15 10.16 -8.07
C LEU A 529 -19.16 11.32 -8.27
N THR A 530 -17.90 11.09 -7.92
CA THR A 530 -16.79 11.97 -8.28
C THR A 530 -15.58 11.11 -8.66
N GLY A 531 -14.63 11.68 -9.41
CA GLY A 531 -13.37 11.02 -9.73
C GLY A 531 -13.38 10.17 -11.00
N LEU A 532 -14.23 10.48 -11.98
CA LEU A 532 -14.11 9.90 -13.32
C LEU A 532 -12.88 10.38 -14.10
N GLY A 533 -12.21 11.42 -13.61
CA GLY A 533 -10.99 11.96 -14.18
C GLY A 533 -11.26 13.02 -15.26
N SER A 534 -10.25 13.28 -16.08
CA SER A 534 -10.32 14.35 -17.08
C SER A 534 -11.41 14.12 -18.12
N THR A 535 -11.98 15.21 -18.64
CA THR A 535 -13.07 15.17 -19.61
C THR A 535 -12.69 15.71 -20.99
N THR A 536 -13.45 15.31 -22.02
CA THR A 536 -13.42 15.91 -23.36
C THR A 536 -14.81 16.46 -23.71
N HIS A 537 -14.89 17.74 -24.05
CA HIS A 537 -16.13 18.39 -24.46
C HIS A 537 -16.61 17.90 -25.83
N ARG A 538 -17.82 17.35 -25.90
CA ARG A 538 -18.43 16.80 -27.12
C ARG A 538 -19.95 16.94 -27.01
N GLN A 539 -20.63 17.36 -28.07
CA GLN A 539 -22.12 17.39 -28.11
C GLN A 539 -22.77 18.18 -26.95
N GLY A 540 -22.10 19.24 -26.45
CA GLY A 540 -22.62 20.06 -25.34
C GLY A 540 -22.44 19.44 -23.94
N LEU A 541 -21.75 18.31 -23.83
CA LEU A 541 -21.45 17.61 -22.57
C LEU A 541 -19.95 17.36 -22.42
N ASP A 542 -19.50 17.16 -21.19
CA ASP A 542 -18.10 16.86 -20.87
C ASP A 542 -17.97 15.37 -20.52
N PHE A 543 -17.58 14.56 -21.51
CA PHE A 543 -17.46 13.11 -21.37
C PHE A 543 -16.15 12.73 -20.68
N ALA A 544 -16.20 11.77 -19.76
CA ALA A 544 -14.99 11.23 -19.14
C ALA A 544 -14.09 10.58 -20.21
N ASN A 545 -12.78 10.82 -20.13
CA ASN A 545 -11.81 10.23 -21.06
C ASN A 545 -11.63 8.73 -20.82
N GLN A 546 -11.76 8.30 -19.56
CA GLN A 546 -11.80 6.90 -19.17
C GLN A 546 -13.26 6.44 -19.11
N VAL A 547 -13.61 5.42 -19.89
CA VAL A 547 -14.98 4.89 -19.92
C VAL A 547 -15.17 3.97 -18.70
N PRO A 548 -16.07 4.30 -17.76
CA PRO A 548 -16.33 3.44 -16.62
C PRO A 548 -17.24 2.27 -16.99
N THR A 549 -17.24 1.25 -16.15
CA THR A 549 -18.26 0.19 -16.10
C THR A 549 -19.03 0.27 -14.79
N VAL A 550 -20.28 -0.19 -14.80
CA VAL A 550 -21.15 -0.20 -13.63
C VAL A 550 -21.69 -1.61 -13.44
N ASN A 551 -21.57 -2.13 -12.23
CA ASN A 551 -22.13 -3.42 -11.86
C ASN A 551 -23.23 -3.22 -10.81
N ILE A 552 -24.38 -3.86 -11.00
CA ILE A 552 -25.48 -3.91 -10.04
C ILE A 552 -25.75 -5.38 -9.69
N GLY A 553 -25.58 -5.74 -8.42
CA GLY A 553 -25.86 -7.09 -7.92
C GLY A 553 -25.09 -8.20 -8.64
N GLY A 554 -23.87 -7.93 -9.12
CA GLY A 554 -23.07 -8.86 -9.92
C GLY A 554 -23.31 -8.77 -11.43
N THR A 555 -24.31 -8.00 -11.89
CA THR A 555 -24.67 -7.88 -13.33
C THR A 555 -24.21 -6.55 -13.92
N ASP A 556 -23.65 -6.58 -15.13
CA ASP A 556 -23.27 -5.37 -15.86
C ASP A 556 -24.50 -4.48 -16.15
N CYS A 557 -24.37 -3.18 -15.89
CA CYS A 557 -25.35 -2.15 -16.23
C CYS A 557 -24.77 -1.32 -17.38
N PRO A 558 -25.20 -1.55 -18.64
CA PRO A 558 -24.63 -0.89 -19.80
C PRO A 558 -24.67 0.64 -19.69
N VAL A 559 -23.48 1.25 -19.69
CA VAL A 559 -23.29 2.70 -19.59
C VAL A 559 -23.70 3.38 -20.89
N THR A 560 -24.47 4.46 -20.77
CA THR A 560 -24.95 5.29 -21.89
C THR A 560 -24.45 6.73 -21.81
N TYR A 561 -24.05 7.18 -20.63
CA TYR A 561 -23.34 8.43 -20.42
C TYR A 561 -22.40 8.28 -19.22
N ALA A 562 -21.22 8.89 -19.28
CA ALA A 562 -20.32 9.03 -18.16
C ALA A 562 -19.50 10.32 -18.34
N GLY A 563 -19.52 11.20 -17.35
CA GLY A 563 -18.84 12.48 -17.43
C GLY A 563 -19.25 13.44 -16.33
N ALA A 564 -18.96 14.73 -16.54
CA ALA A 564 -19.40 15.78 -15.64
C ALA A 564 -20.94 15.81 -15.55
N ALA A 565 -21.48 15.99 -14.35
CA ALA A 565 -22.90 16.28 -14.17
C ALA A 565 -23.18 17.73 -14.64
N PRO A 566 -24.06 17.96 -15.64
CA PRO A 566 -24.31 19.30 -16.14
C PRO A 566 -24.82 20.25 -15.04
N GLY A 567 -24.17 21.39 -14.89
CA GLY A 567 -24.55 22.43 -13.90
C GLY A 567 -24.01 22.22 -12.49
N PHE A 568 -23.31 21.11 -12.21
CA PHE A 568 -22.77 20.81 -10.88
C PHE A 568 -21.25 20.69 -10.92
N VAL A 569 -20.56 21.60 -10.22
CA VAL A 569 -19.09 21.63 -10.18
C VAL A 569 -18.56 20.46 -9.35
N GLY A 570 -17.67 19.67 -9.95
CA GLY A 570 -17.00 18.52 -9.30
C GLY A 570 -17.86 17.27 -9.12
N LEU A 571 -19.14 17.35 -9.48
CA LEU A 571 -20.03 16.20 -9.52
C LEU A 571 -19.90 15.53 -10.88
N ASP A 572 -19.70 14.21 -10.86
CA ASP A 572 -19.75 13.35 -12.02
C ASP A 572 -21.08 12.57 -12.03
N GLN A 573 -21.52 12.18 -13.21
CA GLN A 573 -22.74 11.41 -13.43
C GLN A 573 -22.47 10.25 -14.38
N ILE A 574 -23.02 9.09 -14.06
CA ILE A 574 -23.12 7.95 -14.97
C ILE A 574 -24.60 7.63 -15.22
N ASN A 575 -24.97 7.53 -16.49
CA ASN A 575 -26.27 6.95 -16.87
C ASN A 575 -26.06 5.52 -17.33
N CYS A 576 -26.74 4.56 -16.72
CA CYS A 576 -26.70 3.18 -17.18
C CYS A 576 -28.11 2.59 -17.31
N LYS A 577 -28.29 1.69 -18.28
CA LYS A 577 -29.56 1.01 -18.53
C LYS A 577 -29.63 -0.25 -17.68
N VAL A 578 -30.63 -0.35 -16.82
CA VAL A 578 -30.81 -1.49 -15.91
C VAL A 578 -31.08 -2.75 -16.75
N PRO A 579 -30.27 -3.82 -16.59
CA PRO A 579 -30.37 -5.02 -17.41
C PRO A 579 -31.68 -5.78 -17.14
N ALA A 580 -32.15 -6.51 -18.14
CA ALA A 580 -33.24 -7.47 -17.94
C ALA A 580 -32.74 -8.68 -17.14
N GLY A 581 -33.57 -9.21 -16.24
CA GLY A 581 -33.26 -10.42 -15.47
C GLY A 581 -32.48 -10.20 -14.17
N LEU A 582 -32.25 -8.95 -13.76
CA LEU A 582 -31.74 -8.65 -12.42
C LEU A 582 -32.78 -9.08 -11.37
N ALA A 583 -32.37 -9.87 -10.39
CA ALA A 583 -33.28 -10.31 -9.32
C ALA A 583 -33.69 -9.12 -8.44
N ALA A 584 -34.97 -9.05 -8.09
CA ALA A 584 -35.48 -8.04 -7.17
C ALA A 584 -34.68 -8.04 -5.85
N ASN A 585 -34.16 -6.89 -5.48
CA ASN A 585 -33.34 -6.70 -4.30
C ASN A 585 -33.39 -5.24 -3.87
N THR A 586 -33.90 -5.00 -2.65
CA THR A 586 -34.05 -3.65 -2.10
C THR A 586 -32.73 -2.98 -1.71
N SER A 587 -31.61 -3.69 -1.82
CA SER A 587 -30.25 -3.22 -1.50
C SER A 587 -29.20 -3.97 -2.33
N ALA A 588 -29.41 -4.06 -3.64
CA ALA A 588 -28.41 -4.63 -4.56
C ALA A 588 -27.11 -3.81 -4.50
N ALA A 589 -25.96 -4.47 -4.38
CA ALA A 589 -24.68 -3.78 -4.40
C ALA A 589 -24.45 -3.08 -5.73
N VAL A 590 -23.97 -1.84 -5.71
CA VAL A 590 -23.54 -1.10 -6.90
C VAL A 590 -22.09 -0.69 -6.75
N VAL A 591 -21.30 -0.98 -7.80
CA VAL A 591 -19.86 -0.67 -7.86
C VAL A 591 -19.56 -0.09 -9.24
N VAL A 592 -18.73 0.95 -9.27
CA VAL A 592 -18.19 1.55 -10.49
C VAL A 592 -16.72 1.18 -10.63
N SER A 593 -16.29 0.76 -11.82
CA SER A 593 -14.88 0.55 -12.13
C SER A 593 -14.44 1.48 -13.27
N SER A 594 -13.32 2.17 -13.10
CA SER A 594 -12.74 3.05 -14.11
C SER A 594 -11.22 3.01 -14.01
N GLY A 595 -10.54 2.77 -15.14
CA GLY A 595 -9.11 2.47 -15.13
C GLY A 595 -8.78 1.22 -14.28
N ALA A 596 -7.77 1.31 -13.42
CA ALA A 596 -7.36 0.24 -12.52
C ALA A 596 -8.09 0.27 -11.16
N ARG A 597 -9.12 1.11 -11.01
CA ARG A 597 -9.70 1.48 -9.71
C ARG A 597 -11.19 1.18 -9.65
N THR A 598 -11.65 0.86 -8.45
CA THR A 598 -13.05 0.57 -8.13
C THR A 598 -13.54 1.53 -7.06
N SER A 599 -14.81 1.89 -7.11
CA SER A 599 -15.43 2.74 -6.10
C SER A 599 -15.62 2.03 -4.76
N ASN A 600 -16.02 2.80 -3.75
CA ASN A 600 -16.78 2.27 -2.62
C ASN A 600 -18.00 1.46 -3.12
N MET A 601 -18.41 0.49 -2.31
CA MET A 601 -19.63 -0.26 -2.54
C MET A 601 -20.82 0.49 -1.92
N ALA A 602 -21.74 0.92 -2.78
CA ALA A 602 -23.04 1.45 -2.37
C ALA A 602 -24.14 0.42 -2.68
N THR A 603 -25.39 0.77 -2.43
CA THR A 603 -26.55 -0.07 -2.67
C THR A 603 -27.64 0.67 -3.44
N ILE A 604 -28.41 -0.07 -4.23
CA ILE A 604 -29.51 0.45 -5.03
C ILE A 604 -30.71 -0.50 -4.93
N ALA A 605 -31.93 0.03 -4.93
CA ALA A 605 -33.14 -0.80 -4.91
C ALA A 605 -33.56 -1.14 -6.34
N VAL A 606 -33.80 -2.43 -6.60
CA VAL A 606 -34.24 -2.97 -7.90
C VAL A 606 -35.42 -3.92 -7.71
N GLU A 607 -36.36 -3.95 -8.66
CA GLU A 607 -37.55 -4.82 -8.65
C GLU A 607 -37.82 -5.55 -9.95
#